data_AF-A0A1X9ZI04-F1
#
_entry.id   AF-A0A1X9ZI04-F1
#
_cell.length_a   1.000
_cell.length_b   1.000
_cell.length_c   1.000
_cell.angle_alpha   90.00
_cell.angle_beta   90.00
_cell.angle_gamma   90.00
#
_symmetry.space_group_name_H-M   'P 1'
#
loop_
_entity.id
_entity.type
_entity.pdbx_description
1 polymer ?
#
loop_
_entity_poly.entity_id
_entity_poly.type
_entity_poly.pdbx_seq_one_letter_code
_entity_poly.pdbx_strand_id
1 'polypeptide(L)'
;MNIQFNTNILETNIINLIVVIGVVISFVGEALRSLLENRQQLILANLDEANKRAQKAQEKLFEAKSQFEAAKLKAQEIAKQGIINLDKDKNNSQIQTEEMIQRLDQLKEETLLSQQQKALQLLSKKVIQSSLMQVQDKLQDRIDSKFQTSINNFYIALLRNYGF
;
A
#
# COMPACT_ATOMS: atom_id res chain seq x y z
N MET A 1 81.53 -78.81 -39.73
CA MET A 1 81.21 -77.49 -40.29
C MET A 1 80.87 -76.59 -39.11
N ASN A 2 81.84 -75.80 -38.63
CA ASN A 2 81.64 -74.94 -37.46
C ASN A 2 80.85 -73.70 -37.90
N ILE A 3 79.65 -73.54 -37.35
CA ILE A 3 78.84 -72.34 -37.53
C ILE A 3 79.47 -71.28 -36.62
N GLN A 4 80.24 -70.38 -37.20
CA GLN A 4 80.84 -69.25 -36.50
C GLN A 4 79.75 -68.18 -36.34
N PHE A 5 79.17 -68.07 -35.14
CA PHE A 5 78.20 -67.02 -34.82
C PHE A 5 78.89 -65.65 -34.83
N ASN A 6 78.46 -64.76 -35.72
CA ASN A 6 78.95 -63.39 -35.78
C ASN A 6 78.27 -62.56 -34.68
N THR A 7 78.92 -62.46 -33.53
CA THR A 7 78.43 -61.71 -32.34
C THR A 7 78.33 -60.20 -32.57
N ASN A 8 78.89 -59.67 -33.66
CA ASN A 8 78.94 -58.23 -33.96
C ASN A 8 77.53 -57.59 -34.09
N ILE A 9 76.54 -58.33 -34.60
CA ILE A 9 75.15 -57.86 -34.70
C ILE A 9 74.43 -57.89 -33.34
N LEU A 10 74.66 -58.94 -32.54
CA LEU A 10 74.05 -59.11 -31.22
C LEU A 10 74.66 -58.17 -30.18
N GLU A 11 75.94 -57.86 -30.27
CA GLU A 11 76.66 -57.13 -29.24
C GLU A 11 76.59 -55.61 -29.46
N THR A 12 76.76 -55.10 -30.68
CA THR A 12 76.80 -53.63 -30.88
C THR A 12 75.43 -53.03 -31.19
N ASN A 13 74.63 -53.63 -32.08
CA ASN A 13 73.35 -53.05 -32.50
C ASN A 13 72.24 -53.24 -31.45
N ILE A 14 72.17 -54.41 -30.81
CA ILE A 14 71.13 -54.68 -29.79
C ILE A 14 71.42 -53.89 -28.52
N ILE A 15 72.69 -53.81 -28.07
CA ILE A 15 73.04 -52.99 -26.89
C ILE A 15 72.69 -51.51 -27.14
N ASN A 16 73.03 -50.96 -28.31
CA ASN A 16 72.67 -49.57 -28.64
C ASN A 16 71.15 -49.36 -28.68
N LEU A 17 70.39 -50.30 -29.27
CA LEU A 17 68.94 -50.22 -29.32
C LEU A 17 68.31 -50.30 -27.91
N ILE A 18 68.80 -51.17 -27.04
CA ILE A 18 68.32 -51.27 -25.65
C ILE A 18 68.57 -49.96 -24.90
N VAL A 19 69.74 -49.35 -25.07
CA VAL A 19 70.07 -48.05 -24.45
C VAL A 19 69.12 -46.96 -24.96
N VAL A 20 68.91 -46.86 -26.27
CA VAL A 20 67.99 -45.89 -26.88
C VAL A 20 66.55 -46.12 -26.40
N ILE A 21 66.08 -47.36 -26.36
CA ILE A 21 64.75 -47.71 -25.86
C ILE A 21 64.62 -47.34 -24.38
N GLY A 22 65.62 -47.62 -23.55
CA GLY A 22 65.61 -47.25 -22.14
C GLY A 22 65.48 -45.74 -21.94
N VAL A 23 66.23 -44.94 -22.70
CA VAL A 23 66.14 -43.48 -22.68
C VAL A 23 64.76 -43.00 -23.14
N VAL A 24 64.23 -43.53 -24.24
CA VAL A 24 62.90 -43.16 -24.77
C VAL A 24 61.80 -43.51 -23.77
N ILE A 25 61.81 -44.71 -23.20
CA ILE A 25 60.80 -45.12 -22.20
C ILE A 25 60.88 -44.23 -20.96
N SER A 26 62.08 -43.86 -20.51
CA SER A 26 62.25 -43.03 -19.32
C SER A 26 61.71 -41.62 -19.54
N PHE A 27 62.16 -40.92 -20.59
CA PHE A 27 61.78 -39.53 -20.82
C PHE A 27 60.39 -39.36 -21.45
N VAL A 28 60.10 -40.14 -22.51
CA VAL A 28 58.81 -40.02 -23.22
C VAL A 28 57.70 -40.70 -22.43
N GLY A 29 58.00 -41.83 -21.77
CA GLY A 29 57.02 -42.52 -20.91
C GLY A 29 56.57 -41.66 -19.73
N GLU A 30 57.50 -40.96 -19.06
CA GLU A 30 57.17 -40.06 -17.96
C GLU A 30 56.33 -38.86 -18.42
N ALA A 31 56.69 -38.24 -19.55
CA ALA A 31 55.92 -37.14 -20.13
C ALA A 31 54.49 -37.56 -20.54
N LEU A 32 54.34 -38.71 -21.19
CA LEU A 32 53.03 -39.25 -21.56
C LEU A 32 52.20 -39.60 -20.32
N ARG A 33 52.81 -40.23 -19.31
CA ARG A 33 52.12 -40.57 -18.07
C ARG A 33 51.60 -39.33 -17.36
N SER A 34 52.43 -38.28 -17.23
CA SER A 34 52.03 -37.00 -16.64
C SER A 34 50.86 -36.35 -17.39
N LEU A 35 50.89 -36.36 -18.73
CA LEU A 35 49.79 -35.84 -19.55
C LEU A 35 48.49 -36.64 -19.34
N LEU A 36 48.57 -37.97 -19.27
CA LEU A 36 47.39 -38.81 -19.03
C LEU A 36 46.83 -38.61 -17.62
N GLU A 37 47.68 -38.53 -16.60
CA GLU A 37 47.28 -38.26 -15.21
C GLU A 37 46.63 -36.87 -15.10
N ASN A 38 47.19 -35.85 -15.74
CA ASN A 38 46.58 -34.51 -15.78
C ASN A 38 45.21 -34.52 -16.48
N ARG A 39 45.10 -35.19 -17.64
CA ARG A 39 43.82 -35.34 -18.35
C ARG A 39 42.79 -36.06 -17.50
N GLN A 40 43.18 -37.13 -16.82
CA GLN A 40 42.30 -37.87 -15.91
C GLN A 40 41.81 -36.96 -14.77
N GLN A 41 42.70 -36.21 -14.13
CA GLN A 41 42.34 -35.27 -13.06
C GLN A 41 41.39 -34.17 -13.56
N LEU A 42 41.64 -33.60 -14.73
CA LEU A 42 40.76 -32.59 -15.33
C LEU A 42 39.37 -33.13 -15.63
N ILE A 43 39.27 -34.35 -16.17
CA ILE A 43 37.97 -34.99 -16.44
C ILE A 43 37.22 -35.24 -15.13
N LEU A 44 37.89 -35.76 -14.10
CA LEU A 44 37.27 -36.00 -12.79
C LEU A 44 36.80 -34.69 -12.16
N ALA A 45 37.61 -33.63 -12.21
CA ALA A 45 37.25 -32.32 -11.69
C ALA A 45 36.02 -31.73 -12.42
N ASN A 46 36.00 -31.81 -13.75
CA ASN A 46 34.87 -31.31 -14.55
C ASN A 46 33.58 -32.10 -14.27
N LEU A 47 33.66 -33.43 -14.11
CA LEU A 47 32.51 -34.26 -13.77
C LEU A 47 31.99 -33.96 -12.36
N ASP A 48 32.88 -33.80 -11.38
CA ASP A 48 32.49 -33.42 -10.02
C ASP A 48 31.86 -32.02 -9.98
N GLU A 49 32.41 -31.05 -10.71
CA GLU A 49 31.82 -29.71 -10.82
C GLU A 49 30.44 -29.75 -11.50
N ALA A 50 30.30 -30.50 -12.59
CA ALA A 50 29.03 -30.68 -13.29
C ALA A 50 27.97 -31.31 -12.37
N ASN A 51 28.33 -32.34 -11.61
CA ASN A 51 27.45 -32.97 -10.62
C ASN A 51 27.03 -31.99 -9.52
N LYS A 52 27.98 -31.24 -8.94
CA LYS A 52 27.67 -30.21 -7.93
C LYS A 52 26.74 -29.12 -8.49
N ARG A 53 26.95 -28.71 -9.74
CA ARG A 53 26.11 -27.72 -10.41
C ARG A 53 24.70 -28.25 -10.65
N ALA A 54 24.57 -29.50 -11.09
CA ALA A 54 23.29 -30.17 -11.29
C ALA A 54 22.52 -30.30 -9.97
N GLN A 55 23.20 -30.74 -8.89
CA GLN A 55 22.58 -30.85 -7.57
C GLN A 55 22.09 -29.48 -7.05
N LYS A 56 22.94 -28.44 -7.12
CA LYS A 56 22.55 -27.08 -6.74
C LYS A 56 21.36 -26.55 -7.55
N ALA A 57 21.32 -26.84 -8.85
CA ALA A 57 20.19 -26.45 -9.70
C ALA A 57 18.91 -27.18 -9.30
N GLN A 58 19.00 -28.46 -8.94
CA GLN A 58 17.87 -29.27 -8.48
C GLN A 58 17.34 -28.77 -7.12
N GLU A 59 18.22 -28.41 -6.19
CA GLU A 59 17.87 -27.81 -4.89
C GLU A 59 17.17 -26.47 -5.08
N LYS A 60 17.74 -25.57 -5.90
CA LYS A 60 17.11 -24.28 -6.23
C LYS A 60 15.75 -24.43 -6.90
N LEU A 61 15.58 -25.42 -7.78
CA LEU A 61 14.31 -25.72 -8.42
C LEU A 61 13.27 -26.16 -7.37
N PHE A 62 13.66 -27.03 -6.43
CA PHE A 62 12.76 -27.46 -5.36
C PHE A 62 12.33 -26.28 -4.47
N GLU A 63 13.28 -25.43 -4.08
CA GLU A 63 13.00 -24.23 -3.29
C GLU A 63 12.06 -23.28 -4.04
N ALA A 64 12.35 -22.99 -5.31
CA ALA A 64 11.52 -22.12 -6.15
C ALA A 64 10.09 -22.66 -6.32
N LYS A 65 9.92 -23.99 -6.48
CA LYS A 65 8.60 -24.61 -6.54
C LYS A 65 7.84 -24.49 -5.21
N SER A 66 8.52 -24.69 -4.08
CA SER A 66 7.91 -24.53 -2.76
C SER A 66 7.45 -23.08 -2.53
N GLN A 67 8.31 -22.11 -2.84
CA GLN A 67 7.97 -20.68 -2.74
C GLN A 67 6.82 -20.31 -3.68
N PHE A 68 6.79 -20.87 -4.89
CA PHE A 68 5.69 -20.65 -5.85
C PHE A 68 4.35 -21.16 -5.32
N GLU A 69 4.29 -22.38 -4.79
CA GLU A 69 3.04 -22.92 -4.23
C GLU A 69 2.58 -22.11 -3.01
N ALA A 70 3.50 -21.69 -2.14
CA ALA A 70 3.17 -20.82 -1.02
C ALA A 70 2.62 -19.46 -1.49
N ALA A 71 3.25 -18.84 -2.50
CA ALA A 71 2.79 -17.59 -3.09
C ALA A 71 1.42 -17.73 -3.75
N LYS A 72 1.17 -18.83 -4.44
CA LYS A 72 -0.12 -19.15 -5.07
C LYS A 72 -1.23 -19.29 -4.03
N LEU A 73 -1.00 -20.02 -2.94
CA LEU A 73 -1.96 -20.14 -1.84
C LEU A 73 -2.26 -18.78 -1.20
N LYS A 74 -1.22 -17.99 -0.93
CA LYS A 74 -1.38 -16.64 -0.39
C LYS A 74 -2.16 -15.73 -1.33
N ALA A 75 -1.93 -15.80 -2.64
CA ALA A 75 -2.67 -15.03 -3.62
C ALA A 75 -4.17 -15.43 -3.64
N GLN A 76 -4.48 -16.72 -3.54
CA GLN A 76 -5.86 -17.19 -3.44
C GLN A 76 -6.54 -16.73 -2.14
N GLU A 77 -5.81 -16.73 -1.02
CA GLU A 77 -6.31 -16.19 0.24
C GLU A 77 -6.61 -14.70 0.15
N ILE A 78 -5.68 -13.91 -0.41
CA ILE A 78 -5.88 -12.47 -0.63
C ILE A 78 -7.10 -12.23 -1.52
N ALA A 79 -7.29 -13.00 -2.59
CA ALA A 79 -8.46 -12.87 -3.45
C ALA A 79 -9.77 -13.14 -2.69
N LYS A 80 -9.81 -14.20 -1.86
CA LYS A 80 -10.98 -14.52 -1.03
C LYS A 80 -11.27 -13.43 0.01
N GLN A 81 -10.24 -12.98 0.73
CA GLN A 81 -10.37 -11.89 1.70
C GLN A 81 -10.80 -10.59 1.04
N GLY A 82 -10.31 -10.31 -0.18
CA GLY A 82 -10.71 -9.15 -0.97
C GLY A 82 -12.20 -9.11 -1.24
N ILE A 83 -12.81 -10.23 -1.64
CA ILE A 83 -14.26 -10.31 -1.86
C ILE A 83 -15.05 -10.05 -0.57
N ILE A 84 -14.64 -10.67 0.54
CA ILE A 84 -15.29 -10.48 1.85
C ILE A 84 -15.21 -9.02 2.31
N ASN A 85 -14.04 -8.39 2.14
CA ASN A 85 -13.83 -7.00 2.53
C ASN A 85 -14.65 -6.06 1.64
N LEU A 86 -14.73 -6.31 0.33
CA LEU A 86 -15.57 -5.51 -0.58
C LEU A 86 -17.04 -5.57 -0.18
N ASP A 87 -17.58 -6.75 0.15
CA ASP A 87 -18.96 -6.89 0.60
C ASP A 87 -19.19 -6.15 1.93
N LYS A 88 -18.24 -6.26 2.86
CA LYS A 88 -18.28 -5.54 4.14
C LYS A 88 -18.25 -4.03 3.95
N ASP A 89 -17.37 -3.52 3.11
CA ASP A 89 -17.22 -2.09 2.83
C ASP A 89 -18.45 -1.53 2.14
N LYS A 90 -19.03 -2.28 1.21
CA LYS A 90 -20.31 -1.93 0.56
C LYS A 90 -21.44 -1.81 1.60
N ASN A 91 -21.59 -2.80 2.47
CA ASN A 91 -22.62 -2.77 3.52
C ASN A 91 -22.40 -1.61 4.50
N ASN A 92 -21.16 -1.39 4.93
CA ASN A 92 -20.82 -0.27 5.82
C ASN A 92 -21.11 1.08 5.15
N SER A 93 -20.78 1.23 3.88
CA SER A 93 -21.04 2.46 3.12
C SER A 93 -22.54 2.72 2.99
N GLN A 94 -23.36 1.70 2.77
CA GLN A 94 -24.83 1.82 2.78
C GLN A 94 -25.34 2.28 4.15
N ILE A 95 -24.93 1.61 5.23
CA ILE A 95 -25.34 1.96 6.60
C ILE A 95 -24.94 3.41 6.93
N GLN A 96 -23.71 3.80 6.64
CA GLN A 96 -23.25 5.17 6.87
C GLN A 96 -24.04 6.21 6.07
N THR A 97 -24.39 5.87 4.83
CA THR A 97 -25.21 6.75 3.98
C THR A 97 -26.61 6.90 4.55
N GLU A 98 -27.23 5.81 5.00
CA GLU A 98 -28.54 5.83 5.65
C GLU A 98 -28.53 6.66 6.94
N GLU A 99 -27.52 6.47 7.80
CA GLU A 99 -27.34 7.28 9.01
C GLU A 99 -27.15 8.78 8.68
N MET A 100 -26.39 9.09 7.62
CA MET A 100 -26.18 10.47 7.18
C MET A 100 -27.47 11.10 6.67
N ILE A 101 -28.30 10.36 5.93
CA ILE A 101 -29.62 10.81 5.48
C ILE A 101 -30.52 11.10 6.69
N GLN A 102 -30.58 10.19 7.67
CA GLN A 102 -31.39 10.40 8.87
C GLN A 102 -30.96 11.64 9.66
N ARG A 103 -29.65 11.84 9.84
CA ARG A 103 -29.12 13.06 10.49
C ARG A 103 -29.45 14.31 9.69
N LEU A 104 -29.36 14.25 8.36
CA LEU A 104 -29.69 15.38 7.50
C LEU A 104 -31.17 15.75 7.62
N ASP A 105 -32.06 14.77 7.71
CA ASP A 105 -33.50 15.02 7.92
C ASP A 105 -33.79 15.67 9.27
N GLN A 106 -33.13 15.22 10.35
CA GLN A 106 -33.24 15.87 11.66
C GLN A 106 -32.76 17.32 11.62
N LEU A 107 -31.58 17.56 11.04
CA LEU A 107 -31.04 18.91 10.90
C LEU A 107 -31.92 19.82 10.05
N LYS A 108 -32.57 19.27 9.01
CA LYS A 108 -33.54 20.01 8.18
C LYS A 108 -34.73 20.48 9.00
N GLU A 109 -35.30 19.60 9.83
CA GLU A 109 -36.44 19.94 10.70
C GLU A 109 -36.05 21.01 11.74
N GLU A 110 -34.94 20.83 12.44
CA GLU A 110 -34.42 21.81 13.41
C GLU A 110 -34.16 23.17 12.76
N THR A 111 -33.54 23.16 11.57
CA THR A 111 -33.26 24.38 10.82
C THR A 111 -34.54 25.08 10.39
N LEU A 112 -35.54 24.33 9.92
CA LEU A 112 -36.83 24.90 9.51
C LEU A 112 -37.52 25.60 10.69
N LEU A 113 -37.56 24.97 11.86
CA LEU A 113 -38.13 25.56 13.07
C LEU A 113 -37.38 26.85 13.47
N SER A 114 -36.05 26.82 13.46
CA SER A 114 -35.23 28.00 13.75
C SER A 114 -35.50 29.15 12.78
N GLN A 115 -35.62 28.86 11.48
CA GLN A 115 -35.90 29.86 10.46
C GLN A 115 -37.32 30.43 10.58
N GLN A 116 -38.32 29.59 10.90
CA GLN A 116 -39.68 30.04 11.17
C GLN A 116 -39.73 31.00 12.36
N GLN A 117 -39.06 30.67 13.47
CA GLN A 117 -38.99 31.54 14.64
C GLN A 117 -38.33 32.89 14.31
N LYS A 118 -37.23 32.88 13.55
CA LYS A 118 -36.57 34.12 13.08
C LYS A 118 -37.50 34.95 12.20
N ALA A 119 -38.20 34.31 11.25
CA ALA A 119 -39.15 35.00 10.37
C ALA A 119 -40.30 35.63 11.17
N LEU A 120 -40.85 34.92 12.15
CA LEU A 120 -41.90 35.43 13.04
C LEU A 120 -41.42 36.66 13.84
N GLN A 121 -40.21 36.61 14.41
CA GLN A 121 -39.64 37.73 15.16
C GLN A 121 -39.44 38.95 14.26
N LEU A 122 -38.93 38.78 13.05
CA LEU A 122 -38.77 39.86 12.07
C LEU A 122 -40.11 40.46 11.67
N LEU A 123 -41.12 39.63 11.41
CA LEU A 123 -42.46 40.08 11.07
C LEU A 123 -43.09 40.86 12.23
N SER A 124 -43.03 40.32 13.44
CA SER A 124 -43.54 40.98 14.65
C SER A 124 -42.90 42.35 14.85
N LYS A 125 -41.57 42.44 14.74
CA LYS A 125 -40.84 43.72 14.83
C LYS A 125 -41.33 44.72 13.77
N LYS A 126 -41.52 44.27 12.53
CA LYS A 126 -41.99 45.13 11.43
C LYS A 126 -43.43 45.61 11.65
N VAL A 127 -44.31 44.73 12.13
CA VAL A 127 -45.71 45.08 12.45
C VAL A 127 -45.74 46.08 13.61
N ILE A 128 -45.01 45.84 14.69
CA ILE A 128 -44.91 46.77 15.82
C ILE A 128 -44.41 48.14 15.34
N GLN A 129 -43.35 48.16 14.53
CA GLN A 129 -42.80 49.41 14.00
C GLN A 129 -43.82 50.16 13.13
N SER A 130 -44.54 49.48 12.24
CA SER A 130 -45.56 50.12 11.39
C SER A 130 -46.75 50.63 12.21
N SER A 131 -47.21 49.87 13.20
CA SER A 131 -48.28 50.30 14.11
C SER A 131 -47.85 51.51 14.92
N LEU A 132 -46.61 51.55 15.43
CA LEU A 132 -46.06 52.71 16.13
C LEU A 132 -45.99 53.95 15.23
N MET A 133 -45.56 53.81 13.96
CA MET A 133 -45.61 54.90 12.98
C MET A 133 -47.03 55.41 12.77
N GLN A 134 -48.01 54.53 12.55
CA GLN A 134 -49.41 54.93 12.38
C GLN A 134 -49.99 55.64 13.62
N VAL A 135 -49.62 55.18 14.82
CA VAL A 135 -50.02 55.83 16.07
C VAL A 135 -49.37 57.21 16.16
N GLN A 136 -48.09 57.34 15.81
CA GLN A 136 -47.38 58.61 15.78
C GLN A 136 -48.05 59.60 14.82
N ASP A 137 -48.37 59.18 13.59
CA ASP A 137 -49.05 60.02 12.60
C ASP A 137 -50.41 60.50 13.12
N LYS A 138 -51.24 59.58 13.64
CA LYS A 138 -52.56 59.92 14.21
C LYS A 138 -52.49 60.80 15.45
N LEU A 139 -51.45 60.65 16.27
CA LEU A 139 -51.23 61.51 17.42
C LEU A 139 -50.84 62.92 16.96
N GLN A 140 -49.99 63.04 15.93
CA GLN A 140 -49.60 64.34 15.37
C GLN A 140 -50.81 65.13 14.88
N ASP A 141 -51.77 64.46 14.23
CA ASP A 141 -53.02 65.08 13.76
C ASP A 141 -53.99 65.45 14.89
N ARG A 142 -53.88 64.82 16.07
CA ARG A 142 -54.81 64.98 17.20
C ARG A 142 -54.27 65.81 18.36
N ILE A 143 -53.06 66.36 18.24
CA ILE A 143 -52.49 67.28 19.24
C ILE A 143 -53.22 68.63 19.16
N ASP A 144 -54.31 68.74 19.92
CA ASP A 144 -54.98 70.00 20.20
C ASP A 144 -54.71 70.46 21.65
N SER A 145 -55.05 71.71 21.96
CA SER A 145 -54.81 72.29 23.29
C SER A 145 -55.51 71.49 24.41
N LYS A 146 -56.67 70.89 24.13
CA LYS A 146 -57.41 70.08 25.12
C LYS A 146 -56.71 68.76 25.42
N PHE A 147 -56.20 68.08 24.40
CA PHE A 147 -55.43 66.84 24.53
C PHE A 147 -54.12 67.09 25.31
N GLN A 148 -53.41 68.17 25.00
CA GLN A 148 -52.19 68.59 25.72
C GLN A 148 -52.45 68.85 27.22
N THR A 149 -53.51 69.59 27.56
CA THR A 149 -53.89 69.82 28.96
C THR A 149 -54.28 68.52 29.66
N SER A 150 -55.01 67.62 29.00
CA SER A 150 -55.40 66.31 29.55
C SER A 150 -54.19 65.42 29.82
N ILE A 151 -53.21 65.36 28.90
CA ILE A 151 -51.98 64.58 29.06
C ILE A 151 -51.12 65.14 30.19
N ASN A 152 -50.93 66.46 30.25
CA ASN A 152 -50.18 67.09 31.33
C ASN A 152 -50.83 66.84 32.70
N ASN A 153 -52.15 66.96 32.79
CA ASN A 153 -52.87 66.65 34.03
C ASN A 153 -52.75 65.16 34.42
N PHE A 154 -52.76 64.25 33.44
CA PHE A 154 -52.52 62.81 33.67
C PHE A 154 -51.11 62.56 34.22
N TYR A 155 -50.07 63.15 33.62
CA TYR A 155 -48.69 63.03 34.12
C TYR A 155 -48.51 63.69 35.49
N ILE A 156 -49.13 64.84 35.75
CA ILE A 156 -49.15 65.48 37.08
C ILE A 156 -49.78 64.54 38.12
N ALA A 157 -50.90 63.88 37.78
CA ALA A 157 -51.55 62.91 38.66
C ALA A 157 -50.70 61.64 38.87
N LEU A 158 -50.04 61.14 37.83
CA LEU A 158 -49.11 60.00 37.91
C LEU A 158 -47.92 60.34 38.80
N LEU A 159 -47.27 61.48 38.57
CA LEU A 159 -46.13 61.92 39.37
C LEU A 159 -46.53 62.20 40.83
N ARG A 160 -47.74 62.71 41.07
CA ARG A 160 -48.29 62.86 42.43
C ARG A 160 -48.56 61.52 43.11
N ASN A 161 -48.87 60.45 42.36
CA ASN A 161 -49.07 59.10 42.89
C ASN A 161 -47.76 58.30 43.05
N TYR A 162 -46.70 58.65 42.32
CA TYR A 162 -45.39 57.98 42.34
C TYR A 162 -44.29 58.78 43.07
N GLY A 163 -44.60 59.97 43.62
CA GLY A 163 -43.68 60.80 44.37
C GLY A 163 -44.04 60.90 45.85
N PHE A 164 -43.08 60.48 46.68
CA PHE A 164 -42.82 60.78 48.10
C PHE A 164 -43.79 61.69 48.85
#